data_AF-A0A1H3YQA6-F1
#
_entry.id   AF-A0A1H3YQA6-F1
#
_cell.length_a   1.000
_cell.length_b   1.000
_cell.length_c   1.000
_cell.angle_alpha   90.00
_cell.angle_beta   90.00
_cell.angle_gamma   90.00
#
_symmetry.space_group_name_H-M   'P 1'
#
loop_
_entity.id
_entity.type
_entity.pdbx_description
1 polymer ?
#
loop_
_entity_poly.entity_id
_entity_poly.type
_entity_poly.pdbx_seq_one_letter_code
_entity_poly.pdbx_strand_id
1 'polypeptide(L)'
;MVNQCSNNYKGLTDEQLASIKVVTGDGARWITDCVNEFTPECERCVDPFHVVEWAMDALDEVRKDRWCAAYDKARQLDKDNSQKRGRPKADNKIAAKIQAAKTNASEIKDSSYTLGKAPEHLTANQQIRLDMIQANDPQLYRAYRLKESLRLLLKSTDVDQAEADLKHWLWWASHSRISAFKELYKKIKRHKEHILNTIRLKLSNARIEATNNKIKLIIRKAYGFRNIQNMMDMVYLVCSDIRIPLPNRKPKPQ
;
A
#
# COMPACT_ATOMS: atom_id res chain seq x y z
N MET A 1 -19.47 8.32 -0.35
CA MET A 1 -18.95 7.21 0.48
C MET A 1 -19.41 7.33 1.93
N VAL A 2 -19.31 8.50 2.58
CA VAL A 2 -19.87 8.73 3.94
C VAL A 2 -21.32 8.26 4.06
N ASN A 3 -22.19 8.73 3.15
CA ASN A 3 -23.61 8.35 3.13
C ASN A 3 -23.85 6.84 3.00
N GLN A 4 -22.96 6.10 2.33
CA GLN A 4 -23.12 4.65 2.17
C GLN A 4 -22.80 3.91 3.46
N CYS A 5 -21.77 4.34 4.20
CA CYS A 5 -21.39 3.75 5.48
C CYS A 5 -22.47 4.00 6.54
N SER A 6 -22.92 5.25 6.68
CA SER A 6 -24.01 5.61 7.58
C SER A 6 -25.31 4.88 7.22
N ASN A 7 -25.63 4.73 5.93
CA ASN A 7 -26.83 4.00 5.51
C ASN A 7 -26.77 2.50 5.85
N ASN A 8 -25.59 1.89 5.79
CA ASN A 8 -25.43 0.48 6.20
C ASN A 8 -25.65 0.32 7.71
N TYR A 9 -25.10 1.20 8.54
CA TYR A 9 -25.33 1.17 10.00
C TYR A 9 -26.79 1.42 10.36
N LYS A 10 -27.45 2.37 9.69
CA LYS A 10 -28.89 2.65 9.87
C LYS A 10 -29.81 1.49 9.48
N GLY A 11 -29.30 0.52 8.70
CA GLY A 11 -30.05 -0.69 8.34
C GLY A 11 -29.96 -1.80 9.40
N LEU A 12 -29.16 -1.62 10.46
CA LEU A 12 -29.00 -2.59 11.53
C LEU A 12 -29.92 -2.25 12.71
N THR A 13 -30.36 -3.29 13.43
CA THR A 13 -31.09 -3.12 14.70
C THR A 13 -30.14 -2.71 15.82
N ASP A 14 -30.66 -2.13 16.89
CA ASP A 14 -29.85 -1.76 18.06
C ASP A 14 -29.11 -2.96 18.67
N GLU A 15 -29.76 -4.13 18.69
CA GLU A 15 -29.12 -5.39 19.12
C GLU A 15 -27.96 -5.79 18.20
N GLN A 16 -28.12 -5.63 16.89
CA GLN A 16 -27.05 -5.91 15.92
C GLN A 16 -25.89 -4.93 16.10
N LEU A 17 -26.16 -3.64 16.28
CA LEU A 17 -25.14 -2.62 16.54
C LEU A 17 -24.38 -2.91 17.83
N ALA A 18 -25.09 -3.22 18.92
CA ALA A 18 -24.50 -3.58 20.21
C ALA A 18 -23.68 -4.88 20.15
N SER A 19 -23.98 -5.78 19.21
CA SER A 19 -23.23 -7.02 19.03
C SER A 19 -21.87 -6.82 18.32
N ILE A 20 -21.64 -5.66 17.69
CA ILE A 20 -20.39 -5.38 16.97
C ILE A 20 -19.29 -5.06 17.98
N LYS A 21 -18.34 -5.99 18.13
CA LYS A 21 -17.18 -5.83 19.02
C LYS A 21 -15.96 -5.23 18.35
N VAL A 22 -15.78 -5.47 17.05
CA VAL A 22 -14.60 -5.06 16.32
C VAL A 22 -14.96 -4.64 14.89
N VAL A 23 -14.40 -3.52 14.44
CA VAL A 23 -14.50 -3.05 13.06
C VAL A 23 -13.11 -2.96 12.45
N THR A 24 -12.90 -3.69 11.35
CA THR A 24 -11.68 -3.63 10.55
C THR A 24 -11.94 -2.86 9.26
N GLY A 25 -10.96 -2.08 8.81
CA GLY A 25 -11.09 -1.42 7.52
C GLY A 25 -9.93 -0.51 7.16
N ASP A 26 -10.18 0.28 6.14
CA ASP A 26 -9.33 1.36 5.67
C ASP A 26 -9.17 2.46 6.76
N GLY A 27 -8.00 3.10 6.78
CA GLY A 27 -7.70 4.26 7.61
C GLY A 27 -8.38 5.57 7.18
N ALA A 28 -9.38 5.55 6.30
CA ALA A 28 -10.08 6.75 5.88
C ALA A 28 -10.82 7.39 7.05
N ARG A 29 -10.79 8.73 7.06
CA ARG A 29 -11.39 9.52 8.13
C ARG A 29 -12.89 9.25 8.28
N TRP A 30 -13.61 9.15 7.16
CA TRP A 30 -15.05 8.92 7.18
C TRP A 30 -15.45 7.57 7.79
N ILE A 31 -14.58 6.54 7.71
CA ILE A 31 -14.81 5.27 8.41
C ILE A 31 -14.72 5.49 9.92
N THR A 32 -13.73 6.28 10.37
CA THR A 32 -13.59 6.66 11.79
C THR A 32 -14.84 7.35 12.29
N ASP A 33 -15.30 8.34 11.54
CA ASP A 33 -16.42 9.19 11.96
C ASP A 33 -17.69 8.34 12.07
N CYS A 34 -17.95 7.43 11.12
CA CYS A 34 -19.08 6.51 11.20
C CYS A 34 -18.97 5.51 12.35
N VAL A 35 -17.79 4.90 12.59
CA VAL A 35 -17.61 3.94 13.69
C VAL A 35 -17.84 4.62 15.05
N ASN A 36 -17.33 5.83 15.23
CA ASN A 36 -17.52 6.59 16.46
C ASN A 36 -18.98 7.01 16.67
N GLU A 37 -19.74 7.25 15.60
CA GLU A 37 -21.16 7.61 15.66
C GLU A 37 -22.05 6.41 16.00
N PHE A 38 -21.87 5.27 15.33
CA PHE A 38 -22.81 4.14 15.40
C PHE A 38 -22.37 3.00 16.32
N THR A 39 -21.06 2.84 16.56
CA THR A 39 -20.49 1.74 17.36
C THR A 39 -19.28 2.23 18.18
N PRO A 40 -19.46 3.20 19.09
CA PRO A 40 -18.36 3.83 19.84
C PRO A 40 -17.60 2.84 20.74
N GLU A 41 -18.28 1.80 21.21
CA GLU A 41 -17.71 0.78 22.11
C GLU A 41 -16.90 -0.31 21.37
N CYS A 42 -16.93 -0.31 20.03
CA CYS A 42 -16.22 -1.34 19.27
C CYS A 42 -14.73 -1.00 19.12
N GLU A 43 -13.89 -2.03 19.10
CA GLU A 43 -12.49 -1.86 18.80
C GLU A 43 -12.28 -1.64 17.31
N ARG A 44 -11.60 -0.56 16.95
CA ARG A 44 -11.24 -0.31 15.56
C ARG A 44 -9.84 -0.79 15.23
N CYS A 45 -9.73 -1.47 14.10
CA CYS A 45 -8.49 -1.99 13.53
C CYS A 45 -8.28 -1.40 12.12
N VAL A 46 -7.04 -0.99 11.83
CA VAL A 46 -6.63 -0.63 10.46
C VAL A 46 -5.99 -1.83 9.79
N ASP A 47 -6.37 -2.11 8.56
CA ASP A 47 -5.78 -3.19 7.77
C ASP A 47 -4.25 -3.02 7.60
N PRO A 48 -3.41 -4.02 7.96
CA PRO A 48 -1.97 -3.95 7.75
C PRO A 48 -1.59 -3.74 6.27
N PHE A 49 -2.39 -4.25 5.34
CA PHE A 49 -2.15 -4.06 3.90
C PHE A 49 -2.13 -2.57 3.54
N HIS A 50 -3.11 -1.80 4.01
CA HIS A 50 -3.17 -0.36 3.76
C HIS A 50 -2.04 0.39 4.44
N VAL A 51 -1.59 -0.04 5.63
CA VAL A 51 -0.43 0.58 6.29
C VAL A 51 0.85 0.36 5.48
N VAL A 52 1.05 -0.85 4.95
CA VAL A 52 2.18 -1.16 4.06
C VAL A 52 2.07 -0.41 2.73
N GLU A 53 0.86 -0.31 2.16
CA GLU A 53 0.58 0.47 0.95
C GLU A 53 0.98 1.94 1.12
N TRP A 54 0.62 2.58 2.25
CA TRP A 54 1.04 3.97 2.50
C TRP A 54 2.56 4.13 2.59
N ALA A 55 3.27 3.15 3.14
CA ALA A 55 4.73 3.18 3.21
C ALA A 55 5.38 2.93 1.84
N MET A 56 4.76 2.09 1.02
CA MET A 56 5.15 1.85 -0.37
C MET A 56 4.97 3.11 -1.22
N ASP A 57 3.84 3.80 -1.09
CA ASP A 57 3.58 5.07 -1.77
C ASP A 57 4.61 6.13 -1.36
N ALA A 58 4.87 6.28 -0.06
CA ALA A 58 5.88 7.21 0.45
C ALA A 58 7.29 6.87 -0.07
N LEU A 59 7.64 5.58 -0.21
CA LEU A 59 8.90 5.15 -0.80
C LEU A 59 8.97 5.46 -2.30
N ASP A 60 7.88 5.26 -3.03
CA ASP A 60 7.81 5.55 -4.47
C ASP A 60 7.86 7.05 -4.76
N GLU A 61 7.26 7.89 -3.91
CA GLU A 61 7.43 9.35 -3.95
C GLU A 61 8.90 9.74 -3.83
N VAL A 62 9.61 9.20 -2.82
CA VAL A 62 11.05 9.46 -2.67
C VAL A 62 11.82 8.98 -3.90
N ARG A 63 11.53 7.77 -4.41
CA ARG A 63 12.18 7.24 -5.61
C ARG A 63 11.98 8.17 -6.82
N LYS A 64 10.77 8.70 -7.02
CA LYS A 64 10.46 9.67 -8.08
C LYS A 64 11.24 10.95 -7.90
N ASP A 65 11.30 11.51 -6.70
CA ASP A 65 12.07 12.73 -6.41
C ASP A 65 13.56 12.54 -6.71
N ARG A 66 14.13 11.41 -6.27
CA ARG A 66 15.54 11.06 -6.51
C ARG A 66 15.83 10.84 -7.99
N TRP A 67 14.92 10.18 -8.71
CA TRP A 67 15.00 10.01 -10.14
C TRP A 67 14.96 11.35 -10.88
N CYS A 68 13.99 12.22 -10.57
CA CYS A 68 13.88 13.56 -11.16
C CYS A 68 15.17 14.36 -10.95
N ALA A 69 15.71 14.38 -9.72
CA ALA A 69 16.96 15.07 -9.42
C ALA A 69 18.17 14.51 -10.19
N ALA A 70 18.28 13.19 -10.33
CA ALA A 70 19.34 12.56 -11.12
C ALA A 70 19.18 12.84 -12.62
N TYR A 71 17.95 12.79 -13.12
CA TYR A 71 17.61 13.06 -14.50
C TYR A 71 17.89 14.52 -14.89
N ASP A 72 17.51 15.48 -14.06
CA ASP A 72 17.75 16.91 -14.30
C ASP A 72 19.26 17.22 -14.32
N LYS A 73 20.04 16.60 -13.43
CA LYS A 73 21.51 16.69 -13.49
C LYS A 73 22.06 16.15 -14.80
N ALA A 74 21.62 14.97 -15.24
CA ALA A 74 22.05 14.37 -16.50
C ALA A 74 21.67 15.24 -17.70
N ARG A 75 20.46 15.82 -17.69
CA ARG A 75 19.95 16.72 -18.72
C ARG A 75 20.72 18.04 -18.77
N GLN A 76 21.02 18.63 -17.62
CA GLN A 76 21.79 19.87 -17.54
C GLN A 76 23.23 19.66 -18.04
N LEU A 77 23.87 18.56 -17.63
CA LEU A 77 25.20 18.18 -18.13
C LEU A 77 25.23 18.00 -19.65
N ASP A 78 24.19 17.39 -20.21
CA ASP A 78 24.05 17.19 -21.66
C ASP A 78 23.86 18.52 -22.40
N LYS A 79 23.05 19.43 -21.85
CA LYS A 79 22.81 20.77 -22.40
C LYS A 79 24.08 21.63 -22.39
N ASP A 80 24.79 21.65 -21.28
CA ASP A 80 26.01 22.46 -21.09
C ASP A 80 27.17 21.96 -21.95
N ASN A 81 27.13 20.71 -22.38
CA ASN A 81 28.17 20.07 -23.18
C ASN A 81 27.65 19.59 -24.55
N SER A 82 26.67 20.30 -25.10
CA SER A 82 26.04 19.94 -26.38
C SER A 82 27.09 19.86 -27.50
N GLN A 83 27.32 18.65 -28.01
CA GLN A 83 28.24 18.41 -29.12
C GLN A 83 27.52 18.53 -30.47
N LYS A 84 28.28 18.88 -31.52
CA LYS A 84 27.77 18.86 -32.90
C LYS A 84 27.29 17.45 -33.28
N ARG A 85 26.33 17.36 -34.20
CA ARG A 85 25.78 16.10 -34.74
C ARG A 85 26.90 15.09 -35.05
N GLY A 86 26.82 13.91 -34.46
CA GLY A 86 27.77 12.81 -34.66
C GLY A 86 27.91 11.92 -33.41
N ARG A 87 28.43 10.69 -33.56
CA ARG A 87 28.74 9.82 -32.43
C ARG A 87 29.99 10.36 -31.70
N PRO A 88 29.97 10.53 -30.37
CA PRO A 88 31.16 10.92 -29.62
C PRO A 88 32.30 9.91 -29.81
N LYS A 89 33.55 10.39 -29.81
CA LYS A 89 34.73 9.51 -29.77
C LYS A 89 34.73 8.70 -28.47
N ALA A 90 35.22 7.45 -28.51
CA ALA A 90 35.25 6.55 -27.35
C ALA A 90 35.98 7.14 -26.13
N ASP A 91 37.02 7.94 -26.37
CA ASP A 91 37.86 8.51 -25.30
C ASP A 91 37.30 9.83 -24.72
N ASN A 92 36.10 10.23 -25.16
CA ASN A 92 35.49 11.46 -24.70
C ASN A 92 34.97 11.33 -23.26
N LYS A 93 35.78 11.81 -22.31
CA LYS A 93 35.46 11.81 -20.87
C LYS A 93 34.16 12.54 -20.53
N ILE A 94 33.77 13.56 -21.31
CA ILE A 94 32.53 14.31 -21.06
C ILE A 94 31.32 13.47 -21.47
N ALA A 95 31.37 12.83 -22.64
CA ALA A 95 30.32 11.92 -23.10
C ALA A 95 30.15 10.72 -22.14
N ALA A 96 31.26 10.16 -21.63
CA ALA A 96 31.23 9.10 -20.63
C ALA A 96 30.56 9.54 -19.32
N LYS A 97 30.84 10.77 -18.84
CA LYS A 97 30.18 11.35 -17.66
C LYS A 97 28.68 11.56 -17.86
N ILE A 98 28.26 12.07 -19.02
CA ILE A 98 26.84 12.23 -19.36
C ILE A 98 26.16 10.86 -19.39
N GLN A 99 26.78 9.87 -20.02
CA GLN A 99 26.23 8.52 -20.09
C GLN A 99 26.11 7.90 -18.69
N ALA A 100 27.13 8.02 -17.84
CA ALA A 100 27.07 7.56 -16.46
C ALA A 100 25.95 8.24 -15.66
N ALA A 101 25.75 9.55 -15.83
CA ALA A 101 24.66 10.28 -15.20
C ALA A 101 23.27 9.81 -15.68
N LYS A 102 23.12 9.55 -16.99
CA LYS A 102 21.90 8.96 -17.58
C LYS A 102 21.65 7.54 -17.04
N THR A 103 22.70 6.72 -16.95
CA THR A 103 22.61 5.36 -16.39
C THR A 103 22.17 5.38 -14.93
N ASN A 104 22.76 6.24 -14.09
CA ASN A 104 22.35 6.40 -12.70
C ASN A 104 20.86 6.79 -12.57
N ALA A 105 20.39 7.72 -13.39
CA ALA A 105 18.97 8.08 -13.42
C ALA A 105 18.07 6.89 -13.81
N SER A 106 18.47 6.08 -14.81
CA SER A 106 17.72 4.86 -15.17
C SER A 106 17.74 3.80 -14.07
N GLU A 107 18.85 3.62 -13.36
CA GLU A 107 18.94 2.66 -12.25
C GLU A 107 17.97 3.00 -11.12
N ILE A 108 17.84 4.28 -10.77
CA ILE A 108 16.84 4.73 -9.79
C ILE A 108 15.42 4.52 -10.34
N LYS A 109 15.18 4.84 -11.61
CA LYS A 109 13.85 4.66 -12.23
C LYS A 109 13.40 3.21 -12.18
N ASP A 110 14.29 2.28 -12.52
CA ASP A 110 13.99 0.86 -12.66
C ASP A 110 14.10 0.08 -11.33
N SER A 111 14.39 0.78 -10.23
CA SER A 111 14.51 0.19 -8.89
C SER A 111 13.17 -0.11 -8.19
N SER A 112 12.03 0.32 -8.74
CA SER A 112 10.70 0.22 -8.08
C SER A 112 10.39 -1.20 -7.57
N TYR A 113 10.58 -2.23 -8.40
CA TYR A 113 10.34 -3.62 -7.99
C TYR A 113 11.32 -4.13 -6.93
N THR A 114 12.59 -3.71 -7.00
CA THR A 114 13.60 -4.07 -6.01
C THR A 114 13.26 -3.47 -4.64
N LEU A 115 12.88 -2.20 -4.63
CA LEU A 115 12.51 -1.48 -3.41
C LEU A 115 11.17 -1.96 -2.84
N GLY A 116 10.25 -2.40 -3.71
CA GLY A 116 8.92 -2.82 -3.31
C GLY A 116 8.85 -4.21 -2.68
N LYS A 117 9.66 -5.16 -3.17
CA LYS A 117 9.68 -6.53 -2.65
C LYS A 117 10.25 -6.60 -1.23
N ALA A 118 9.79 -7.61 -0.49
CA ALA A 118 10.37 -7.96 0.78
C ALA A 118 11.81 -8.50 0.59
N PRO A 119 12.78 -8.13 1.44
CA PRO A 119 14.17 -8.58 1.37
C PRO A 119 14.30 -10.11 1.23
N GLU A 120 13.46 -10.87 1.94
CA GLU A 120 13.43 -12.34 1.89
C GLU A 120 13.02 -12.93 0.52
N HIS A 121 12.59 -12.10 -0.43
CA HIS A 121 12.10 -12.50 -1.76
C HIS A 121 12.84 -11.80 -2.91
N LEU A 122 13.97 -11.16 -2.63
CA LEU A 122 14.81 -10.53 -3.64
C LEU A 122 15.59 -11.59 -4.42
N THR A 123 15.67 -11.43 -5.73
CA THR A 123 16.62 -12.21 -6.55
C THR A 123 18.04 -11.67 -6.39
N ALA A 124 19.07 -12.45 -6.75
CA ALA A 124 20.47 -12.00 -6.68
C ALA A 124 20.70 -10.66 -7.40
N ASN A 125 20.13 -10.48 -8.60
CA ASN A 125 20.22 -9.22 -9.35
C ASN A 125 19.51 -8.06 -8.63
N GLN A 126 18.41 -8.34 -7.92
CA GLN A 126 17.71 -7.33 -7.14
C GLN A 126 18.49 -6.94 -5.89
N GLN A 127 19.16 -7.89 -5.24
CA GLN A 127 20.03 -7.62 -4.09
C GLN A 127 21.21 -6.73 -4.50
N ILE A 128 21.90 -7.06 -5.61
CA ILE A 128 22.98 -6.22 -6.14
C ILE A 128 22.50 -4.78 -6.39
N ARG A 129 21.30 -4.63 -6.96
CA ARG A 129 20.71 -3.30 -7.18
C ARG A 129 20.43 -2.57 -5.86
N LEU A 130 19.96 -3.27 -4.83
CA LEU A 130 19.74 -2.68 -3.52
C LEU A 130 21.06 -2.20 -2.88
N ASP A 131 22.12 -3.00 -3.00
CA ASP A 131 23.46 -2.65 -2.50
C ASP A 131 24.04 -1.43 -3.25
N MET A 132 23.80 -1.34 -4.57
CA MET A 132 24.14 -0.14 -5.36
C MET A 132 23.37 1.09 -4.89
N ILE A 133 22.07 0.97 -4.58
CA ILE A 133 21.27 2.08 -4.04
C ILE A 133 21.79 2.48 -2.66
N GLN A 134 22.18 1.53 -1.82
CA GLN A 134 22.78 1.81 -0.51
C GLN A 134 24.08 2.63 -0.66
N ALA A 135 24.92 2.31 -1.63
CA ALA A 135 26.17 3.01 -1.89
C ALA A 135 25.95 4.40 -2.53
N ASN A 136 25.04 4.50 -3.49
CA ASN A 136 24.92 5.68 -4.37
C ASN A 136 23.82 6.67 -3.92
N ASP A 137 22.79 6.20 -3.22
CA ASP A 137 21.67 7.03 -2.76
C ASP A 137 21.25 6.71 -1.31
N PRO A 138 21.98 7.26 -0.31
CA PRO A 138 21.67 7.03 1.10
C PRO A 138 20.27 7.54 1.52
N GLN A 139 19.72 8.53 0.82
CA GLN A 139 18.39 9.06 1.14
C GLN A 139 17.31 8.05 0.72
N LEU A 140 17.41 7.49 -0.49
CA LEU A 140 16.50 6.45 -0.98
C LEU A 140 16.63 5.17 -0.16
N TYR A 141 17.86 4.77 0.18
CA TYR A 141 18.07 3.61 1.02
C TYR A 141 17.50 3.78 2.44
N ARG A 142 17.61 4.97 3.04
CA ARG A 142 16.97 5.27 4.33
C ARG A 142 15.45 5.19 4.24
N ALA A 143 14.83 5.68 3.17
CA ALA A 143 13.39 5.53 2.92
C ALA A 143 13.00 4.05 2.83
N TYR A 144 13.80 3.25 2.12
CA TYR A 144 13.59 1.81 2.04
C TYR A 144 13.61 1.14 3.43
N ARG A 145 14.59 1.47 4.28
CA ARG A 145 14.63 0.90 5.63
C ARG A 145 13.46 1.34 6.52
N LEU A 146 12.98 2.58 6.37
CA LEU A 146 11.78 3.05 7.08
C LEU A 146 10.53 2.26 6.63
N LYS A 147 10.41 1.93 5.34
CA LYS A 147 9.33 1.07 4.84
C LYS A 147 9.44 -0.35 5.41
N GLU A 148 10.62 -0.95 5.35
CA GLU A 148 10.84 -2.33 5.80
C GLU A 148 10.65 -2.50 7.31
N SER A 149 11.13 -1.55 8.11
CA SER A 149 10.90 -1.57 9.56
C SER A 149 9.41 -1.51 9.91
N LEU A 150 8.60 -0.71 9.20
CA LEU A 150 7.15 -0.68 9.41
C LEU A 150 6.49 -2.01 9.02
N ARG A 151 6.92 -2.62 7.91
CA ARG A 151 6.43 -3.93 7.47
C ARG A 151 6.71 -5.02 8.51
N LEU A 152 7.91 -5.02 9.08
CA LEU A 152 8.32 -5.99 10.11
C LEU A 152 7.55 -5.75 11.42
N LEU A 153 7.35 -4.50 11.81
CA LEU A 153 6.56 -4.14 13.00
C LEU A 153 5.15 -4.73 12.95
N LEU A 154 4.48 -4.65 11.79
CA LEU A 154 3.14 -5.20 11.61
C LEU A 154 3.07 -6.74 11.68
N LYS A 155 4.22 -7.42 11.60
CA LYS A 155 4.33 -8.88 11.79
C LYS A 155 4.62 -9.26 13.26
N SER A 156 4.81 -8.29 14.16
CA SER A 156 5.05 -8.59 15.57
C SER A 156 3.88 -9.35 16.17
N THR A 157 4.18 -10.28 17.08
CA THR A 157 3.16 -11.02 17.84
C THR A 157 2.98 -10.46 19.25
N ASP A 158 3.93 -9.66 19.72
CA ASP A 158 3.95 -9.05 21.05
C ASP A 158 3.53 -7.58 20.92
N VAL A 159 2.49 -7.21 21.67
CA VAL A 159 1.86 -5.89 21.63
C VAL A 159 2.72 -4.85 22.34
N ASP A 160 3.37 -5.21 23.45
CA ASP A 160 4.21 -4.28 24.22
C ASP A 160 5.46 -3.92 23.41
N GLN A 161 6.09 -4.94 22.81
CA GLN A 161 7.20 -4.74 21.89
C GLN A 161 6.76 -3.94 20.65
N ALA A 162 5.60 -4.25 20.07
CA ALA A 162 5.08 -3.51 18.92
C ALA A 162 4.82 -2.03 19.25
N GLU A 163 4.35 -1.71 20.46
CA GLU A 163 4.18 -0.32 20.87
C GLU A 163 5.53 0.41 21.02
N ALA A 164 6.53 -0.24 21.63
CA ALA A 164 7.88 0.30 21.75
C ALA A 164 8.51 0.55 20.37
N ASP A 165 8.41 -0.43 19.47
CA ASP A 165 8.92 -0.35 18.10
C ASP A 165 8.19 0.73 17.30
N LEU A 166 6.87 0.88 17.49
CA LEU A 166 6.10 1.93 16.83
C LEU A 166 6.49 3.32 17.33
N LYS A 167 6.73 3.48 18.62
CA LYS A 167 7.26 4.73 19.20
C LYS A 167 8.63 5.07 18.61
N HIS A 168 9.52 4.08 18.52
CA HIS A 168 10.83 4.26 17.90
C HIS A 168 10.72 4.62 16.41
N TRP A 169 9.86 3.92 15.67
CA TRP A 169 9.64 4.17 14.26
C TRP A 169 9.08 5.58 14.00
N LEU A 170 8.13 6.05 14.81
CA LEU A 170 7.58 7.41 14.73
C LEU A 170 8.66 8.47 14.98
N TRP A 171 9.55 8.24 15.95
CA TRP A 171 10.69 9.11 16.19
C TRP A 171 11.64 9.13 15.00
N TRP A 172 12.01 7.96 14.46
CA TRP A 172 12.92 7.88 13.31
C TRP A 172 12.34 8.51 12.04
N ALA A 173 11.05 8.26 11.75
CA ALA A 173 10.35 8.83 10.60
C ALA A 173 10.26 10.36 10.67
N SER A 174 9.96 10.92 11.85
CA SER A 174 9.89 12.38 12.05
C SER A 174 11.24 13.09 11.90
N HIS A 175 12.35 12.41 12.23
CA HIS A 175 13.72 12.93 12.09
C HIS A 175 14.40 12.49 10.79
N SER A 176 13.67 11.84 9.88
CA SER A 176 14.21 11.32 8.63
C SER A 176 14.65 12.41 7.66
N ARG A 177 14.21 13.68 7.79
CA ARG A 177 14.42 14.73 6.78
C ARG A 177 13.95 14.32 5.37
N ILE A 178 12.90 13.50 5.30
CA ILE A 178 12.25 13.07 4.05
C ILE A 178 10.79 13.50 4.14
N SER A 179 10.34 14.38 3.25
CA SER A 179 8.99 14.96 3.25
C SER A 179 7.90 13.89 3.20
N ALA A 180 7.99 12.95 2.27
CA ALA A 180 7.05 11.84 2.12
C ALA A 180 6.89 11.03 3.43
N PHE A 181 8.00 10.71 4.09
CA PHE A 181 7.98 9.97 5.36
C PHE A 181 7.51 10.83 6.55
N LYS A 182 7.64 12.16 6.48
CA LYS A 182 7.04 13.07 7.46
C LYS A 182 5.52 13.08 7.37
N GLU A 183 4.97 13.04 6.16
CA GLU A 183 3.52 12.92 5.97
C GLU A 183 3.01 11.52 6.36
N LEU A 184 3.76 10.47 6.02
CA LEU A 184 3.48 9.12 6.50
C LEU A 184 3.50 9.06 8.03
N TYR A 185 4.50 9.65 8.69
CA TYR A 185 4.56 9.75 10.15
C TYR A 185 3.28 10.34 10.74
N LYS A 186 2.79 11.47 10.20
CA LYS A 186 1.53 12.08 10.67
C LYS A 186 0.34 11.14 10.47
N LYS A 187 0.31 10.39 9.37
CA LYS A 187 -0.73 9.41 9.07
C LYS A 187 -0.69 8.25 10.07
N ILE A 188 0.46 7.62 10.26
CA ILE A 188 0.65 6.52 11.22
C ILE A 188 0.34 6.99 12.65
N LYS A 189 0.78 8.18 13.05
CA LYS A 189 0.49 8.74 14.37
C LYS A 189 -1.01 8.88 14.63
N ARG A 190 -1.79 9.30 13.63
CA ARG A 190 -3.27 9.38 13.72
C ARG A 190 -3.94 8.01 13.86
N HIS A 191 -3.31 6.95 13.38
CA HIS A 191 -3.84 5.59 13.42
C HIS A 191 -3.12 4.68 14.42
N LYS A 192 -2.29 5.23 15.32
CA LYS A 192 -1.41 4.46 16.22
C LYS A 192 -2.19 3.38 16.98
N GLU A 193 -3.28 3.77 17.63
CA GLU A 193 -4.10 2.85 18.44
C GLU A 193 -4.74 1.77 17.57
N HIS A 194 -5.29 2.14 16.41
CA HIS A 194 -5.92 1.17 15.50
C HIS A 194 -4.92 0.17 14.90
N ILE A 195 -3.65 0.57 14.71
CA ILE A 195 -2.58 -0.31 14.25
C ILE A 195 -2.24 -1.32 15.36
N LEU A 196 -2.14 -0.86 16.61
CA LEU A 196 -1.87 -1.75 17.76
C LEU A 196 -3.02 -2.73 18.00
N ASN A 197 -4.26 -2.29 17.84
CA ASN A 197 -5.44 -3.18 17.90
C ASN A 197 -5.36 -4.29 16.86
N THR A 198 -4.93 -3.97 15.64
CA THR A 198 -4.75 -4.98 14.58
C THR A 198 -3.71 -6.03 14.96
N ILE A 199 -2.58 -5.61 15.55
CA ILE A 199 -1.52 -6.53 16.00
C ILE A 199 -2.03 -7.42 17.14
N ARG A 200 -2.80 -6.84 18.07
CA ARG A 200 -3.39 -7.54 19.21
C ARG A 200 -4.44 -8.58 18.79
N LEU A 201 -5.40 -8.17 17.95
CA LEU A 201 -6.56 -8.98 17.59
C LEU A 201 -6.29 -9.94 16.41
N LYS A 202 -5.25 -9.67 15.61
CA LYS A 202 -4.83 -10.49 14.46
C LYS A 202 -5.96 -10.79 13.46
N LEU A 203 -6.90 -9.86 13.31
CA LEU A 203 -8.00 -10.00 12.37
C LEU A 203 -7.50 -9.85 10.94
N SER A 204 -7.92 -10.78 10.08
CA SER A 204 -7.57 -10.79 8.66
C SER A 204 -8.75 -10.31 7.82
N ASN A 205 -8.49 -9.32 6.97
CA ASN A 205 -9.46 -8.88 5.95
C ASN A 205 -9.48 -9.77 4.70
N ALA A 206 -8.67 -10.83 4.65
CA ALA A 206 -8.53 -11.69 3.47
C ALA A 206 -9.87 -12.25 2.96
N ARG A 207 -10.83 -12.55 3.84
CA ARG A 207 -12.17 -13.03 3.45
C ARG A 207 -12.97 -11.95 2.71
N ILE A 208 -12.89 -10.71 3.17
CA ILE A 208 -13.55 -9.57 2.54
C ILE A 208 -12.88 -9.24 1.21
N GLU A 209 -11.55 -9.26 1.15
CA GLU A 209 -10.79 -9.08 -0.10
C GLU A 209 -11.09 -10.16 -1.13
N ALA A 210 -11.19 -11.43 -0.72
CA ALA A 210 -11.57 -12.54 -1.60
C ALA A 210 -12.97 -12.30 -2.20
N THR A 211 -13.92 -11.86 -1.38
CA THR A 211 -15.27 -11.48 -1.85
C THR A 211 -15.21 -10.29 -2.81
N ASN A 212 -14.45 -9.25 -2.50
CA ASN A 212 -14.27 -8.08 -3.36
C ASN A 212 -13.65 -8.45 -4.72
N ASN A 213 -12.65 -9.34 -4.73
CA ASN A 213 -12.04 -9.85 -5.95
C ASN A 213 -13.03 -10.69 -6.76
N LYS A 214 -13.87 -11.49 -6.11
CA LYS A 214 -14.95 -12.23 -6.75
C LYS A 214 -15.95 -11.30 -7.42
N ILE A 215 -16.38 -10.24 -6.73
CA ILE A 215 -17.28 -9.20 -7.29
C ILE A 215 -16.65 -8.52 -8.50
N LYS A 216 -15.40 -8.08 -8.40
CA LYS A 216 -14.66 -7.48 -9.54
C LYS A 216 -14.58 -8.43 -10.73
N LEU A 217 -14.38 -9.73 -10.48
CA LEU A 217 -14.35 -10.75 -11.52
C LEU A 217 -15.73 -10.94 -12.18
N ILE A 218 -16.82 -10.94 -11.41
CA ILE A 218 -18.20 -11.01 -11.93
C ILE A 218 -18.45 -9.84 -12.87
N ILE A 219 -18.14 -8.61 -12.44
CA ILE A 219 -18.32 -7.40 -13.25
C ILE A 219 -17.51 -7.49 -14.55
N ARG A 220 -16.25 -7.93 -14.47
CA ARG A 220 -15.38 -8.07 -15.65
C ARG A 220 -15.90 -9.13 -16.63
N LYS A 221 -16.39 -10.27 -16.14
CA LYS A 221 -16.95 -11.34 -16.97
C LYS A 221 -18.27 -10.96 -17.62
N ALA A 222 -19.06 -10.11 -16.98
CA ALA A 222 -20.33 -9.63 -17.51
C ALA A 222 -20.18 -8.55 -18.60
N TYR A 223 -18.98 -7.96 -18.76
CA TYR A 223 -18.73 -6.80 -19.64
C TYR A 223 -19.60 -5.58 -19.28
N GLY A 224 -19.98 -5.46 -18.01
CA GLY A 224 -20.89 -4.44 -17.50
C GLY A 224 -22.32 -4.92 -17.33
N PHE A 225 -23.08 -4.23 -16.50
CA PHE A 225 -24.50 -4.52 -16.25
C PHE A 225 -25.35 -3.35 -16.73
N ARG A 226 -26.52 -3.65 -17.28
CA ARG A 226 -27.48 -2.64 -17.74
C ARG A 226 -28.05 -1.78 -16.60
N ASN A 227 -28.16 -2.34 -15.40
CA ASN A 227 -28.59 -1.65 -14.19
C ASN A 227 -27.85 -2.21 -12.95
N ILE A 228 -27.93 -1.48 -11.83
CA ILE A 228 -27.27 -1.86 -10.57
C ILE A 228 -27.92 -3.09 -9.94
N GLN A 229 -29.24 -3.25 -10.08
CA GLN A 229 -29.96 -4.38 -9.49
C GLN A 229 -29.46 -5.72 -10.03
N ASN A 230 -29.31 -5.84 -11.35
CA ASN A 230 -28.78 -7.06 -11.99
C ASN A 230 -27.36 -7.38 -11.51
N MET A 231 -26.55 -6.35 -11.24
CA MET A 231 -25.22 -6.54 -10.65
C MET A 231 -25.35 -7.09 -9.22
N MET A 232 -26.22 -6.49 -8.39
CA MET A 232 -26.46 -6.95 -7.02
C MET A 232 -26.99 -8.39 -6.99
N ASP A 233 -27.97 -8.72 -7.82
CA ASP A 233 -28.56 -10.07 -7.91
C ASP A 233 -27.52 -11.11 -8.29
N MET A 234 -26.65 -10.79 -9.27
CA MET A 234 -25.54 -11.67 -9.63
C MET A 234 -24.50 -11.79 -8.51
N VAL A 235 -24.22 -10.71 -7.78
CA VAL A 235 -23.33 -10.75 -6.61
C VAL A 235 -23.94 -11.62 -5.51
N TYR A 236 -25.22 -11.46 -5.19
CA TYR A 236 -25.92 -12.30 -4.22
C TYR A 236 -25.91 -13.76 -4.67
N LEU A 237 -26.29 -14.06 -5.90
CA LEU A 237 -26.30 -15.42 -6.45
C LEU A 237 -24.94 -16.11 -6.31
N VAL A 238 -23.85 -15.38 -6.54
CA VAL A 238 -22.51 -15.97 -6.56
C VAL A 238 -21.81 -15.93 -5.20
N CYS A 239 -22.07 -14.92 -4.37
CA CYS A 239 -21.35 -14.67 -3.11
C CYS A 239 -22.12 -15.11 -1.87
N SER A 240 -23.42 -15.38 -1.97
CA SER A 240 -24.21 -15.99 -0.90
C SER A 240 -24.27 -17.52 -1.05
N ASP A 241 -24.73 -18.21 0.00
CA ASP A 241 -25.02 -19.65 -0.06
C ASP A 241 -26.45 -19.94 -0.53
N ILE A 242 -27.04 -19.04 -1.35
CA ILE A 242 -28.36 -19.25 -1.95
C ILE A 242 -28.31 -20.48 -2.86
N ARG A 243 -29.02 -21.52 -2.47
CA ARG A 243 -29.24 -22.72 -3.28
C ARG A 243 -30.41 -22.46 -4.23
N ILE A 244 -30.12 -22.30 -5.52
CA ILE A 244 -31.17 -22.26 -6.53
C ILE A 244 -31.52 -23.70 -6.96
N PRO A 245 -32.77 -24.16 -6.73
CA PRO A 245 -33.23 -25.42 -7.29
C PRO A 245 -33.33 -25.28 -8.81
N LEU A 246 -32.47 -25.99 -9.53
CA LEU A 246 -32.51 -26.00 -11.00
C LEU A 246 -33.61 -26.97 -11.46
N PRO A 247 -34.48 -26.59 -12.41
CA PRO A 247 -35.63 -27.40 -12.83
C PRO A 247 -35.29 -28.86 -13.20
N ASN A 248 -34.06 -29.08 -13.70
CA ASN A 248 -33.60 -30.36 -14.22
C ASN A 248 -32.53 -31.03 -13.35
N ARG A 249 -32.34 -30.62 -12.09
CA ARG A 249 -31.40 -31.29 -11.17
C ARG A 249 -32.08 -31.64 -9.86
N LYS A 250 -32.00 -32.92 -9.48
CA LYS A 250 -32.46 -33.40 -8.18
C LYS A 250 -31.69 -32.65 -7.07
N PRO A 251 -32.36 -32.20 -6.00
CA PRO A 251 -31.68 -31.57 -4.87
C PRO A 251 -30.71 -32.56 -4.25
N LYS A 252 -29.50 -32.10 -3.89
CA LYS A 252 -28.57 -32.92 -3.11
C LYS A 252 -29.12 -33.08 -1.69
N PRO A 253 -29.12 -34.31 -1.12
CA PRO A 253 -29.51 -34.51 0.28
C PRO A 253 -28.57 -33.74 1.22
N GLN A 254 -29.13 -33.30 2.35
CA GLN A 254 -28.46 -32.52 3.40
C GLN A 254 -27.34 -33.31 4.08
#